data_AF-A0A9E6K234-F1
#
_entry.id   AF-A0A9E6K234-F1
#
_cell.length_a   1.000
_cell.length_b   1.000
_cell.length_c   1.000
_cell.angle_alpha   90.00
_cell.angle_beta   90.00
_cell.angle_gamma   90.00
#
_symmetry.space_group_name_H-M   'P 1'
#
loop_
_entity.id
_entity.type
_entity.pdbx_description
1 polymer ?
#
loop_
_entity_poly.entity_id
_entity_poly.type
_entity_poly.pdbx_seq_one_letter_code
_entity_poly.pdbx_strand_id
1 'polypeptide(L)'
;MTKKQIFIVFFYCILGILLFFIGGIISLLSAFVSISMYSIIFFGIYFYWKKSIKKTPLFFIDFLWIFLYKTSFFLILCVGIIGSFSYYQNEISPAYMPFYTISNGKKIIKFQTMIHIGTPHFYEKVRKNIKIAKDEGYVLFFEGVRPGKEENMKKFDEALGINFTPTLYENFSRLYGLTFQDNIYFLELVNNYDFNIDLSIDEIIKLYEKIGKNKKNNTLPKEIQDVDSIVIEELSKLNDKELQILIYINQAIMNFIIKNDSLQKSFLKEFGNEALFEVILNKRNGLLVENIEKSKYDKIFITYGLLHFEGVLEKLKKIDKNRKIIKKEYLYPIRN
;
A
#
# COMPACT_ATOMS: atom_id res chain seq x y z
N MET A 1 15.00 4.20 46.58
CA MET A 1 14.99 4.21 45.10
C MET A 1 15.21 5.62 44.59
N THR A 2 16.03 5.81 43.55
CA THR A 2 16.19 7.11 42.87
C THR A 2 14.99 7.39 41.95
N LYS A 3 14.78 8.65 41.53
CA LYS A 3 13.74 9.00 40.55
C LYS A 3 13.81 8.15 39.28
N LYS A 4 15.02 7.83 38.81
CA LYS A 4 15.24 6.96 37.65
C LYS A 4 14.77 5.53 37.90
N GLN A 5 15.06 4.97 39.08
CA GLN A 5 14.60 3.63 39.45
C GLN A 5 13.08 3.56 39.56
N ILE A 6 12.43 4.60 40.12
CA ILE A 6 10.96 4.67 40.20
C ILE A 6 10.37 4.69 38.79
N PHE A 7 10.91 5.51 37.89
CA PHE A 7 10.48 5.57 36.49
C PHE A 7 10.62 4.22 35.77
N ILE A 8 11.77 3.53 35.92
CA ILE A 8 12.01 2.20 35.32
C ILE A 8 10.96 1.19 35.79
N VAL A 9 10.74 1.09 37.11
CA VAL A 9 9.76 0.16 37.67
C VAL A 9 8.37 0.48 37.15
N PHE A 10 7.95 1.74 37.20
CA PHE A 10 6.65 2.16 36.68
C PHE A 10 6.48 1.83 35.19
N PHE A 11 7.48 2.15 34.36
CA PHE A 11 7.46 1.87 32.93
C PHE A 11 7.33 0.37 32.64
N TYR A 12 8.17 -0.48 33.25
CA TYR A 12 8.13 -1.92 32.99
C TYR A 12 6.89 -2.59 33.60
N CYS A 13 6.31 -2.06 34.67
CA CYS A 13 4.99 -2.50 35.16
C CYS A 13 3.90 -2.22 34.12
N ILE A 14 3.83 -1.00 33.58
CA ILE A 14 2.86 -0.66 32.52
C ILE A 14 3.10 -1.48 31.27
N LEU A 15 4.35 -1.56 30.81
CA LEU A 15 4.72 -2.35 29.64
C LEU A 15 4.33 -3.82 29.83
N GLY A 16 4.55 -4.38 31.03
CA GLY A 16 4.16 -5.75 31.36
C GLY A 16 2.65 -5.96 31.29
N ILE A 17 1.86 -5.03 31.83
CA ILE A 17 0.38 -5.07 31.75
C ILE A 17 -0.07 -4.99 30.28
N LEU A 18 0.53 -4.10 29.48
CA LEU A 18 0.19 -3.94 28.07
C LEU A 18 0.54 -5.18 27.24
N LEU A 19 1.75 -5.72 27.41
CA LEU A 19 2.20 -6.94 26.72
C LEU A 19 1.34 -8.14 27.10
N PHE A 20 0.99 -8.28 28.38
CA PHE A 20 0.08 -9.33 28.82
C PHE A 20 -1.32 -9.15 28.22
N PHE A 21 -1.83 -7.92 28.15
CA PHE A 21 -3.12 -7.64 27.53
C PHE A 21 -3.13 -7.96 26.04
N ILE A 22 -2.04 -7.64 25.32
CA ILE A 22 -1.93 -7.78 23.86
C ILE A 22 -1.65 -9.22 23.46
N GLY A 23 -0.63 -9.86 24.03
CA GLY A 23 -0.15 -11.19 23.60
C GLY A 23 -0.04 -12.23 24.72
N GLY A 24 -0.63 -11.94 25.88
CA GLY A 24 -0.68 -12.87 27.00
C GLY A 24 0.68 -13.12 27.66
N ILE A 25 0.78 -14.26 28.34
CA ILE A 25 1.98 -14.63 29.11
C ILE A 25 3.19 -14.86 28.22
N ILE A 26 2.99 -15.35 27.00
CA ILE A 26 4.08 -15.65 26.05
C ILE A 26 4.79 -14.35 25.66
N SER A 27 4.05 -13.30 25.30
CA SER A 27 4.65 -11.99 24.94
C SER A 27 5.38 -11.34 26.12
N LEU A 28 4.86 -11.49 27.34
CA LEU A 28 5.54 -11.03 28.55
C LEU A 28 6.89 -11.75 28.76
N LEU A 29 6.89 -13.08 28.67
CA LEU A 29 8.08 -13.91 28.83
C LEU A 29 9.11 -13.64 27.73
N SER A 30 8.67 -13.56 26.48
CA SER A 30 9.52 -13.22 25.33
C SER A 30 10.20 -11.87 25.52
N ALA A 31 9.45 -10.84 25.93
CA ALA A 31 10.03 -9.52 26.21
C ALA A 31 11.06 -9.57 27.34
N PHE A 32 10.78 -10.30 28.43
CA PHE A 32 11.72 -10.46 29.54
C PHE A 32 13.01 -11.16 29.11
N VAL A 33 12.90 -12.25 28.35
CA VAL A 33 14.05 -12.98 27.81
C VAL A 33 14.85 -12.09 26.86
N SER A 34 14.20 -11.38 25.94
CA SER A 34 14.87 -10.46 25.02
C SER A 34 15.62 -9.35 25.76
N ILE A 35 14.98 -8.67 26.72
CA ILE A 35 15.61 -7.61 27.52
C ILE A 35 16.83 -8.15 28.27
N SER A 36 16.70 -9.33 28.86
CA SER A 36 17.78 -9.98 29.60
C SER A 36 18.95 -10.32 28.67
N MET A 37 18.68 -10.98 27.55
CA MET A 37 19.69 -11.35 26.56
C MET A 37 20.42 -10.12 25.99
N TYR A 38 19.67 -9.09 25.59
CA TYR A 38 20.28 -7.84 25.12
C TYR A 38 21.10 -7.16 26.21
N SER A 39 20.67 -7.14 27.47
CA SER A 39 21.47 -6.55 28.56
C SER A 39 22.83 -7.23 28.70
N ILE A 40 22.91 -8.56 28.54
CA ILE A 40 24.15 -9.33 28.62
C ILE A 40 25.07 -9.01 27.42
N ILE A 41 24.50 -9.01 26.21
CA ILE A 41 25.25 -8.69 24.98
C ILE A 41 25.82 -7.27 25.06
N PHE A 42 24.97 -6.27 25.37
CA PHE A 42 25.40 -4.88 25.45
C PHE A 42 26.36 -4.64 26.61
N PHE A 43 26.26 -5.40 27.71
CA PHE A 43 27.26 -5.35 28.77
C PHE A 43 28.62 -5.84 28.28
N GLY A 44 28.67 -6.94 27.53
CA GLY A 44 29.93 -7.44 26.94
C GLY A 44 30.59 -6.41 26.02
N ILE A 45 29.80 -5.78 25.14
CA ILE A 45 30.26 -4.70 24.25
C ILE A 45 30.77 -3.51 25.07
N TYR A 46 29.98 -3.06 26.05
CA TYR A 46 30.34 -1.95 26.93
C TYR A 46 31.63 -2.21 27.71
N PHE A 47 31.77 -3.42 28.28
CA PHE A 47 32.92 -3.83 29.06
C PHE A 47 34.19 -3.81 28.22
N TYR A 48 34.13 -4.42 27.03
CA TYR A 48 35.25 -4.42 26.08
C TYR A 48 35.62 -3.00 25.66
N TRP A 49 34.64 -2.17 25.30
CA TRP A 49 34.87 -0.78 24.91
C TRP A 49 35.54 0.02 26.03
N LYS A 50 35.06 -0.11 27.29
CA LYS A 50 35.64 0.57 28.45
C LYS A 50 37.09 0.15 28.70
N LYS A 51 37.37 -1.15 28.60
CA LYS A 51 38.72 -1.69 28.71
C LYS A 51 39.65 -1.11 27.62
N SER A 52 39.18 -1.03 26.37
CA SER A 52 39.94 -0.47 25.25
C SER A 52 40.30 1.01 25.43
N ILE A 53 39.41 1.81 26.05
CA ILE A 53 39.69 3.21 26.38
C ILE A 53 40.37 3.39 27.75
N LYS A 54 40.89 2.31 28.35
CA LYS A 54 41.58 2.27 29.66
C LYS A 54 40.76 2.89 30.80
N LYS A 55 39.43 2.77 30.76
CA LYS A 55 38.53 3.20 31.84
C LYS A 55 38.01 1.99 32.62
N THR A 56 37.80 2.16 33.93
CA THR A 56 37.18 1.13 34.76
C THR A 56 35.74 0.89 34.29
N PRO A 57 35.38 -0.36 33.95
CA PRO A 57 34.00 -0.69 33.62
C PRO A 57 33.13 -0.67 34.88
N LEU A 58 31.86 -0.34 34.72
CA LEU A 58 30.85 -0.50 35.76
C LEU A 58 30.63 -1.99 36.08
N PHE A 59 30.17 -2.28 37.30
CA PHE A 59 29.60 -3.58 37.62
C PHE A 59 28.31 -3.81 36.83
N PHE A 60 27.96 -5.09 36.63
CA PHE A 60 26.79 -5.47 35.82
C PHE A 60 25.48 -4.85 36.34
N ILE A 61 25.29 -4.79 37.66
CA ILE A 61 24.07 -4.22 38.28
C ILE A 61 23.93 -2.72 37.96
N ASP A 62 25.02 -1.96 38.06
CA ASP A 62 25.01 -0.53 37.75
C ASP A 62 24.77 -0.28 36.26
N PHE A 63 25.38 -1.11 35.41
CA PHE A 63 25.12 -1.11 33.98
C PHE A 63 23.66 -1.42 33.66
N LEU A 64 23.08 -2.45 34.31
CA LEU A 64 21.70 -2.89 34.08
C LEU A 64 20.70 -1.76 34.35
N TRP A 65 20.86 -1.01 35.45
CA TRP A 65 20.00 0.13 35.72
C TRP A 65 20.09 1.24 34.65
N ILE A 66 21.29 1.51 34.13
CA ILE A 66 21.49 2.47 33.04
C ILE A 66 20.88 1.95 31.75
N PHE A 67 21.08 0.67 31.43
CA PHE A 67 20.53 0.00 30.26
C PHE A 67 19.01 0.05 30.28
N LEU A 68 18.37 -0.42 31.35
CA LEU A 68 16.91 -0.40 31.51
C LEU A 68 16.34 1.00 31.40
N TYR A 69 16.98 2.01 32.00
CA TYR A 69 16.58 3.41 31.86
C TYR A 69 16.61 3.87 30.40
N LYS A 70 17.71 3.60 29.69
CA LYS A 70 17.90 4.02 28.29
C LYS A 70 16.94 3.30 27.35
N THR A 71 16.75 2.00 27.54
CA THR A 71 15.78 1.20 26.79
C THR A 71 14.36 1.68 27.04
N SER A 72 13.97 1.96 28.29
CA SER A 72 12.64 2.51 28.61
C SER A 72 12.38 3.83 27.90
N PHE A 73 13.34 4.76 27.97
CA PHE A 73 13.23 6.05 27.31
C PHE A 73 13.13 5.92 25.79
N PHE A 74 13.95 5.05 25.19
CA PHE A 74 13.93 4.78 23.76
C PHE A 74 12.59 4.17 23.31
N LEU A 75 12.05 3.19 24.05
CA LEU A 75 10.76 2.56 23.74
C LEU A 75 9.60 3.55 23.82
N ILE A 76 9.58 4.43 24.83
CA ILE A 76 8.57 5.52 24.89
C ILE A 76 8.67 6.41 23.66
N LEU A 77 9.88 6.78 23.24
CA LEU A 77 10.09 7.59 22.06
C LEU A 77 9.59 6.87 20.79
N CYS A 78 9.89 5.59 20.63
CA CYS A 78 9.41 4.79 19.50
C CYS A 78 7.88 4.71 19.47
N VAL A 79 7.24 4.38 20.59
CA VAL A 79 5.77 4.31 20.69
C VAL A 79 5.16 5.69 20.43
N GLY A 80 5.76 6.75 20.97
CA GLY A 80 5.31 8.13 20.74
C GLY A 80 5.40 8.52 19.26
N ILE A 81 6.52 8.20 18.59
CA ILE A 81 6.72 8.51 17.17
C ILE A 81 5.76 7.70 16.30
N ILE A 82 5.72 6.37 16.46
CA ILE A 82 4.86 5.49 15.65
C ILE A 82 3.39 5.81 15.91
N GLY A 83 2.97 5.94 17.17
CA GLY A 83 1.59 6.27 17.53
C GLY A 83 1.16 7.64 17.01
N SER A 84 2.01 8.67 17.16
CA SER A 84 1.70 10.02 16.64
C SER A 84 1.67 10.04 15.11
N PHE A 85 2.59 9.33 14.46
CA PHE A 85 2.58 9.16 13.00
C PHE A 85 1.28 8.48 12.56
N SER A 86 0.93 7.35 13.17
CA SER A 86 -0.27 6.60 12.80
C SER A 86 -1.55 7.41 12.99
N TYR A 87 -1.67 8.08 14.14
CA TYR A 87 -2.79 8.98 14.41
C TYR A 87 -2.87 10.14 13.41
N TYR A 88 -1.75 10.79 13.11
CA TYR A 88 -1.74 11.88 12.15
C TYR A 88 -2.15 11.43 10.74
N GLN A 89 -1.63 10.29 10.26
CA GLN A 89 -1.92 9.81 8.92
C GLN A 89 -3.34 9.26 8.78
N ASN A 90 -3.93 8.67 9.83
CA ASN A 90 -5.26 8.10 9.76
C ASN A 90 -6.36 9.13 10.06
N GLU A 91 -6.18 9.95 11.10
CA GLU A 91 -7.25 10.80 11.64
C GLU A 91 -7.17 12.25 11.16
N ILE A 92 -5.96 12.82 11.12
CA ILE A 92 -5.76 14.24 10.82
C ILE A 92 -5.62 14.48 9.32
N SER A 93 -4.82 13.64 8.65
CA SER A 93 -4.48 13.78 7.25
C SER A 93 -4.58 12.44 6.51
N PRO A 94 -5.77 11.81 6.44
CA PRO A 94 -5.98 10.63 5.62
C PRO A 94 -5.69 10.92 4.14
N ALA A 95 -5.25 9.90 3.42
CA ALA A 95 -5.17 9.95 1.97
C ALA A 95 -6.56 10.06 1.35
N TYR A 96 -6.61 10.62 0.15
CA TYR A 96 -7.83 10.72 -0.63
C TYR A 96 -7.60 10.25 -2.06
N MET A 97 -8.66 9.72 -2.65
CA MET A 97 -8.75 9.32 -4.05
C MET A 97 -9.58 10.38 -4.78
N PRO A 98 -8.97 11.15 -5.70
CA PRO A 98 -9.67 12.19 -6.41
C PRO A 98 -10.66 11.61 -7.44
N PHE A 99 -11.83 12.24 -7.54
CA PHE A 99 -12.82 11.98 -8.58
C PHE A 99 -12.94 13.21 -9.46
N TYR A 100 -12.59 13.07 -10.73
CA TYR A 100 -12.48 14.18 -11.66
C TYR A 100 -13.63 14.21 -12.66
N THR A 101 -14.14 15.40 -12.97
CA THR A 101 -14.92 15.61 -14.19
C THR A 101 -14.09 16.41 -15.18
N ILE A 102 -13.88 15.85 -16.36
CA ILE A 102 -13.11 16.43 -17.46
C ILE A 102 -14.07 16.72 -18.62
N SER A 103 -13.97 17.89 -19.24
CA SER A 103 -14.79 18.22 -20.41
C SER A 103 -14.02 19.08 -21.42
N ASN A 104 -14.38 18.94 -22.69
CA ASN A 104 -14.01 19.84 -23.79
C ASN A 104 -15.24 20.56 -24.40
N GLY A 105 -16.39 20.51 -23.71
CA GLY A 105 -17.67 21.05 -24.18
C GLY A 105 -18.48 20.10 -25.07
N LYS A 106 -17.86 19.07 -25.66
CA LYS A 106 -18.57 18.02 -26.44
C LYS A 106 -18.69 16.72 -25.65
N LYS A 107 -17.58 16.22 -25.11
CA LYS A 107 -17.51 15.01 -24.29
C LYS A 107 -17.29 15.36 -22.82
N ILE A 108 -17.95 14.63 -21.94
CA ILE A 108 -17.80 14.72 -20.48
C ILE A 108 -17.33 13.37 -19.95
N ILE A 109 -16.20 13.39 -19.25
CA ILE A 109 -15.57 12.22 -18.66
C ILE A 109 -15.62 12.37 -17.14
N LYS A 110 -16.19 11.38 -16.45
CA LYS A 110 -16.14 11.25 -14.99
C LYS A 110 -15.07 10.19 -14.67
N PHE A 111 -13.89 10.60 -14.20
CA PHE A 111 -12.77 9.72 -13.89
C PHE A 111 -12.70 9.44 -12.38
N GLN A 112 -13.20 8.27 -11.98
CA GLN A 112 -13.10 7.73 -10.63
C GLN A 112 -11.78 7.00 -10.46
N THR A 113 -10.87 7.60 -9.68
CA THR A 113 -9.64 6.91 -9.32
C THR A 113 -9.93 5.76 -8.35
N MET A 114 -9.25 4.63 -8.57
CA MET A 114 -9.43 3.37 -7.88
C MET A 114 -8.15 2.93 -7.18
N ILE A 115 -8.31 2.11 -6.15
CA ILE A 115 -7.25 1.41 -5.43
C ILE A 115 -7.69 -0.05 -5.25
N HIS A 116 -6.76 -1.00 -5.31
CA HIS A 116 -7.07 -2.43 -5.25
C HIS A 116 -7.52 -2.91 -3.87
N ILE A 117 -7.14 -2.22 -2.79
CA ILE A 117 -7.64 -2.46 -1.44
C ILE A 117 -8.09 -1.14 -0.81
N GLY A 118 -9.27 -1.15 -0.18
CA GLY A 118 -9.91 0.03 0.40
C GLY A 118 -11.03 -0.34 1.36
N THR A 119 -11.64 0.64 2.02
CA THR A 119 -12.78 0.39 2.92
C THR A 119 -14.01 -0.04 2.14
N PRO A 120 -14.90 -0.86 2.73
CA PRO A 120 -16.20 -1.16 2.11
C PRO A 120 -16.98 0.11 1.74
N HIS A 121 -16.95 1.13 2.61
CA HIS A 121 -17.59 2.42 2.39
C HIS A 121 -17.06 3.14 1.13
N PHE A 122 -15.75 3.07 0.86
CA PHE A 122 -15.18 3.62 -0.37
C PHE A 122 -15.79 2.97 -1.62
N TYR A 123 -15.85 1.64 -1.67
CA TYR A 123 -16.40 0.92 -2.83
C TYR A 123 -17.91 1.09 -2.96
N GLU A 124 -18.66 1.19 -1.86
CA GLU A 124 -20.07 1.57 -1.89
C GLU A 124 -20.30 2.93 -2.53
N LYS A 125 -19.44 3.91 -2.20
CA LYS A 125 -19.52 5.26 -2.78
C LYS A 125 -19.14 5.26 -4.26
N VAL A 126 -18.14 4.49 -4.67
CA VAL A 126 -17.82 4.25 -6.09
C VAL A 126 -19.02 3.65 -6.82
N ARG A 127 -19.60 2.57 -6.29
CA ARG A 127 -20.77 1.90 -6.85
C ARG A 127 -21.96 2.87 -7.01
N LYS A 128 -22.21 3.70 -6.00
CA LYS A 128 -23.25 4.74 -6.04
C LYS A 128 -22.96 5.78 -7.14
N ASN A 129 -21.72 6.24 -7.26
CA ASN A 129 -21.31 7.19 -8.30
C ASN A 129 -21.52 6.62 -9.71
N ILE A 130 -21.18 5.34 -9.91
CA ILE A 130 -21.41 4.63 -11.18
C ILE A 130 -22.91 4.56 -11.46
N LYS A 131 -23.72 4.12 -10.50
CA LYS A 131 -25.19 4.04 -10.66
C LYS A 131 -25.78 5.39 -11.08
N ILE A 132 -25.47 6.46 -10.35
CA ILE A 132 -25.95 7.82 -10.66
C ILE A 132 -25.49 8.24 -12.07
N ALA A 133 -24.24 7.98 -12.43
CA ALA A 133 -23.76 8.30 -13.77
C ALA A 133 -24.49 7.52 -14.86
N LYS A 134 -24.76 6.22 -14.66
CA LYS A 134 -25.50 5.40 -15.63
C LYS A 134 -26.95 5.86 -15.76
N ASP A 135 -27.59 6.27 -14.67
CA ASP A 135 -28.92 6.93 -14.69
C ASP A 135 -28.89 8.25 -15.50
N GLU A 136 -27.77 8.98 -15.49
CA GLU A 136 -27.55 10.20 -16.28
C GLU A 136 -27.11 9.95 -17.75
N GLY A 137 -27.10 8.69 -18.18
CA GLY A 137 -26.76 8.28 -19.54
C GLY A 137 -25.26 8.14 -19.82
N TYR A 138 -24.43 7.98 -18.78
CA TYR A 138 -23.02 7.64 -18.96
C TYR A 138 -22.86 6.14 -19.28
N VAL A 139 -21.86 5.81 -20.10
CA VAL A 139 -21.34 4.44 -20.22
C VAL A 139 -20.16 4.22 -19.27
N LEU A 140 -19.94 2.99 -18.82
CA LEU A 140 -18.82 2.66 -17.92
C LEU A 140 -17.65 2.08 -18.70
N PHE A 141 -16.48 2.70 -18.57
CA PHE A 141 -15.19 2.15 -18.99
C PHE A 141 -14.43 1.74 -17.73
N PHE A 142 -14.03 0.48 -17.63
CA PHE A 142 -13.39 -0.03 -16.41
C PHE A 142 -12.06 -0.72 -16.68
N GLU A 143 -11.18 -0.64 -15.69
CA GLU A 143 -9.93 -1.39 -15.58
C GLU A 143 -10.18 -2.84 -15.18
N GLY A 144 -9.52 -3.77 -15.83
CA GLY A 144 -9.70 -5.19 -15.57
C GLY A 144 -8.80 -6.01 -16.47
N VAL A 145 -7.50 -6.05 -16.14
CA VAL A 145 -6.51 -6.81 -16.88
C VAL A 145 -6.99 -8.24 -17.06
N ARG A 146 -7.20 -8.65 -18.30
CA ARG A 146 -7.76 -9.96 -18.62
C ARG A 146 -6.67 -11.04 -18.43
N PRO A 147 -7.03 -12.24 -17.94
CA PRO A 147 -6.05 -13.33 -17.82
C PRO A 147 -5.46 -13.68 -19.19
N GLY A 148 -4.22 -14.16 -19.18
CA GLY A 148 -3.51 -14.64 -20.36
C GLY A 148 -3.32 -16.15 -20.34
N LYS A 149 -2.54 -16.66 -21.30
CA LYS A 149 -2.07 -18.05 -21.30
C LYS A 149 -1.13 -18.29 -20.12
N GLU A 150 -1.11 -19.52 -19.60
CA GLU A 150 -0.28 -19.92 -18.46
C GLU A 150 1.21 -19.54 -18.64
N GLU A 151 1.75 -19.71 -19.85
CA GLU A 151 3.13 -19.30 -20.16
C GLU A 151 3.36 -17.79 -19.96
N ASN A 152 2.43 -16.95 -20.40
CA ASN A 152 2.54 -15.51 -20.27
C ASN A 152 2.23 -15.03 -18.85
N MET A 153 1.41 -15.75 -18.10
CA MET A 153 1.24 -15.53 -16.66
C MET A 153 2.58 -15.72 -15.94
N LYS A 154 3.28 -16.84 -16.19
CA LYS A 154 4.61 -17.09 -15.60
C LYS A 154 5.64 -16.01 -15.97
N LYS A 155 5.70 -15.61 -17.24
CA LYS A 155 6.57 -14.51 -17.68
C LYS A 155 6.21 -13.18 -17.02
N PHE A 156 4.93 -12.95 -16.73
CA PHE A 156 4.47 -11.76 -16.04
C PHE A 156 4.92 -11.77 -14.59
N ASP A 157 4.76 -12.90 -13.89
CA ASP A 157 5.24 -13.10 -12.52
C ASP A 157 6.76 -12.93 -12.44
N GLU A 158 7.51 -13.51 -13.38
CA GLU A 158 8.97 -13.33 -13.49
C GLU A 158 9.37 -11.87 -13.70
N ALA A 159 8.64 -11.14 -14.55
CA ALA A 159 8.92 -9.73 -14.83
C ALA A 159 8.50 -8.79 -13.69
N LEU A 160 7.48 -9.17 -12.91
CA LEU A 160 7.09 -8.51 -11.66
C LEU A 160 8.02 -8.86 -10.50
N GLY A 161 8.62 -10.06 -10.49
CA GLY A 161 9.37 -10.58 -9.34
C GLY A 161 8.49 -11.08 -8.19
N ILE A 162 7.18 -11.21 -8.42
CA ILE A 162 6.19 -11.67 -7.44
C ILE A 162 5.26 -12.67 -8.13
N ASN A 163 4.90 -13.74 -7.42
CA ASN A 163 3.87 -14.67 -7.86
C ASN A 163 2.48 -14.01 -7.75
N PHE A 164 1.87 -13.62 -8.87
CA PHE A 164 0.58 -12.93 -8.86
C PHE A 164 -0.58 -13.93 -8.79
N THR A 165 -0.99 -14.27 -7.57
CA THR A 165 -2.14 -15.15 -7.32
C THR A 165 -3.47 -14.38 -7.30
N PRO A 166 -4.61 -15.02 -7.65
CA PRO A 166 -5.93 -14.39 -7.52
C PRO A 166 -6.28 -13.96 -6.08
N THR A 167 -5.70 -14.64 -5.08
CA THR A 167 -5.91 -14.41 -3.64
C THR A 167 -5.01 -13.32 -3.06
N LEU A 168 -4.01 -12.85 -3.80
CA LEU A 168 -3.00 -11.91 -3.30
C LEU A 168 -3.63 -10.66 -2.68
N TYR A 169 -4.56 -10.00 -3.39
CA TYR A 169 -5.22 -8.80 -2.87
C TYR A 169 -6.18 -9.08 -1.73
N GLU A 170 -6.81 -10.26 -1.71
CA GLU A 170 -7.67 -10.69 -0.60
C GLU A 170 -6.84 -10.82 0.68
N ASN A 171 -5.73 -11.55 0.62
CA ASN A 171 -4.85 -11.74 1.77
C ASN A 171 -4.17 -10.44 2.21
N PHE A 172 -3.74 -9.60 1.27
CA PHE A 172 -3.28 -8.26 1.60
C PHE A 172 -4.36 -7.44 2.30
N SER A 173 -5.61 -7.45 1.82
CA SER A 173 -6.68 -6.66 2.43
C SER A 173 -6.87 -6.98 3.91
N ARG A 174 -6.68 -8.25 4.31
CA ARG A 174 -6.74 -8.69 5.73
C ARG A 174 -5.67 -8.05 6.61
N LEU A 175 -4.41 -7.94 6.14
CA LEU A 175 -3.32 -7.27 6.88
C LEU A 175 -3.54 -5.77 7.10
N TYR A 176 -4.38 -5.15 6.27
CA TYR A 176 -4.70 -3.74 6.35
C TYR A 176 -6.09 -3.47 6.93
N GLY A 177 -6.87 -4.52 7.27
CA GLY A 177 -8.24 -4.37 7.74
C GLY A 177 -9.16 -3.71 6.72
N LEU A 178 -8.94 -4.01 5.44
CA LEU A 178 -9.66 -3.47 4.28
C LEU A 178 -10.36 -4.59 3.51
N THR A 179 -11.04 -4.26 2.42
CA THR A 179 -11.51 -5.21 1.42
C THR A 179 -10.80 -4.98 0.09
N PHE A 180 -10.71 -6.02 -0.74
CA PHE A 180 -10.20 -5.90 -2.09
C PHE A 180 -11.29 -5.44 -3.08
N GLN A 181 -10.86 -4.87 -4.21
CA GLN A 181 -11.73 -4.45 -5.30
C GLN A 181 -12.29 -5.67 -6.05
N ASP A 182 -13.62 -5.83 -6.05
CA ASP A 182 -14.32 -6.74 -6.96
C ASP A 182 -15.03 -5.94 -8.06
N ASN A 183 -14.62 -6.17 -9.30
CA ASN A 183 -15.23 -5.48 -10.44
C ASN A 183 -16.70 -5.85 -10.63
N ILE A 184 -17.11 -7.09 -10.33
CA ILE A 184 -18.50 -7.55 -10.52
C ILE A 184 -19.46 -6.66 -9.71
N TYR A 185 -19.03 -6.16 -8.56
CA TYR A 185 -19.81 -5.25 -7.72
C TYR A 185 -20.20 -3.93 -8.41
N PHE A 186 -19.51 -3.56 -9.50
CA PHE A 186 -19.70 -2.31 -10.25
C PHE A 186 -20.36 -2.48 -11.62
N LEU A 187 -20.46 -3.71 -12.13
CA LEU A 187 -20.97 -3.98 -13.48
C LEU A 187 -22.49 -4.16 -13.48
N GLU A 188 -23.09 -4.01 -14.65
CA GLU A 188 -24.51 -4.22 -14.95
C GLU A 188 -25.47 -3.41 -14.06
N LEU A 189 -24.95 -2.35 -13.43
CA LEU A 189 -25.76 -1.41 -12.68
C LEU A 189 -26.62 -0.60 -13.66
N VAL A 190 -27.94 -0.60 -13.52
CA VAL A 190 -28.90 0.14 -14.38
C VAL A 190 -29.03 -0.42 -15.81
N ASN A 191 -27.92 -0.67 -16.51
CA ASN A 191 -27.85 -1.20 -17.88
C ASN A 191 -26.54 -1.98 -18.09
N ASN A 192 -26.31 -2.53 -19.28
CA ASN A 192 -25.14 -3.33 -19.62
C ASN A 192 -24.09 -2.60 -20.48
N TYR A 193 -24.09 -1.26 -20.50
CA TYR A 193 -23.09 -0.47 -21.22
C TYR A 193 -21.78 -0.34 -20.44
N ASP A 194 -21.19 -1.49 -20.14
CA ASP A 194 -19.95 -1.64 -19.39
C ASP A 194 -18.86 -2.23 -20.30
N PHE A 195 -17.77 -1.50 -20.45
CA PHE A 195 -16.71 -1.81 -21.39
C PHE A 195 -15.39 -2.00 -20.63
N ASN A 196 -14.85 -3.21 -20.69
CA ASN A 196 -13.50 -3.49 -20.20
C ASN A 196 -12.49 -2.84 -21.17
N ILE A 197 -11.94 -1.69 -20.78
CA ILE A 197 -10.96 -0.94 -21.59
C ILE A 197 -9.57 -1.17 -21.00
N ASP A 198 -9.14 -2.42 -21.10
CA ASP A 198 -7.83 -2.85 -20.62
C ASP A 198 -7.21 -3.90 -21.54
N LEU A 199 -5.93 -4.19 -21.30
CA LEU A 199 -5.16 -5.23 -21.97
C LEU A 199 -5.35 -6.59 -21.27
N SER A 200 -5.14 -7.67 -21.99
CA SER A 200 -4.84 -8.97 -21.37
C SER A 200 -3.38 -9.09 -20.96
N ILE A 201 -3.07 -10.04 -20.09
CA ILE A 201 -1.68 -10.40 -19.75
C ILE A 201 -0.89 -10.80 -21.01
N ASP A 202 -1.52 -11.50 -21.96
CA ASP A 202 -0.89 -11.84 -23.24
C ASP A 202 -0.45 -10.59 -24.02
N GLU A 203 -1.31 -9.57 -24.07
CA GLU A 203 -1.01 -8.30 -24.73
C GLU A 203 0.07 -7.52 -23.99
N ILE A 204 0.03 -7.52 -22.65
CA ILE A 204 1.05 -6.89 -21.80
C ILE A 204 2.41 -7.51 -22.04
N ILE A 205 2.52 -8.85 -22.01
CA ILE A 205 3.79 -9.56 -22.25
C ILE A 205 4.31 -9.31 -23.65
N LYS A 206 3.44 -9.37 -24.66
CA LYS A 206 3.84 -9.05 -26.04
C LYS A 206 4.42 -7.64 -26.17
N LEU A 207 3.84 -6.66 -25.49
CA LEU A 207 4.35 -5.28 -25.46
C LEU A 207 5.65 -5.17 -24.66
N TYR A 208 5.72 -5.85 -23.52
CA TYR A 208 6.89 -5.88 -22.64
C TYR A 208 8.11 -6.46 -23.35
N GLU A 209 7.98 -7.62 -23.99
CA GLU A 209 9.06 -8.26 -24.76
C GLU A 209 9.53 -7.36 -25.91
N LYS A 210 8.61 -6.63 -26.56
CA LYS A 210 8.96 -5.67 -27.62
C LYS A 210 9.80 -4.50 -27.09
N ILE A 211 9.53 -4.02 -25.87
CA ILE A 211 10.33 -2.97 -25.22
C ILE A 211 11.67 -3.55 -24.74
N GLY A 212 11.65 -4.73 -24.12
CA GLY A 212 12.85 -5.42 -23.61
C GLY A 212 13.87 -5.74 -24.69
N LYS A 213 13.44 -6.13 -25.90
CA LYS A 213 14.35 -6.30 -27.05
C LYS A 213 15.09 -5.01 -27.46
N ASN A 214 14.57 -3.84 -27.10
CA ASN A 214 15.15 -2.54 -27.42
C ASN A 214 15.97 -1.92 -26.28
N LYS A 215 15.85 -2.40 -25.04
CA LYS A 215 16.63 -1.93 -23.88
C LYS A 215 17.67 -2.99 -23.47
N LYS A 216 18.97 -2.67 -23.62
CA LYS A 216 20.11 -3.58 -23.31
C LYS A 216 20.27 -3.97 -21.83
N ASN A 217 19.53 -3.35 -20.90
CA ASN A 217 19.63 -3.59 -19.47
C ASN A 217 18.26 -3.92 -18.87
N ASN A 218 17.73 -5.10 -19.17
CA ASN A 218 16.68 -5.69 -18.34
C ASN A 218 17.36 -6.53 -17.27
N THR A 219 17.68 -5.94 -16.12
CA THR A 219 17.96 -6.73 -14.93
C THR A 219 16.68 -7.45 -14.55
N LEU A 220 16.65 -8.78 -14.76
CA LEU A 220 15.59 -9.64 -14.24
C LEU A 220 15.52 -9.46 -12.72
N PRO A 221 14.31 -9.37 -12.13
CA PRO A 221 14.16 -9.41 -10.69
C PRO A 221 14.87 -10.63 -10.10
N LYS A 222 15.53 -10.44 -8.95
CA LYS A 222 16.06 -11.54 -8.12
C LYS A 222 14.87 -12.36 -7.64
N GLU A 223 14.89 -13.68 -7.88
CA GLU A 223 13.97 -14.73 -7.39
C GLU A 223 12.49 -14.32 -7.17
N ILE A 224 11.57 -14.98 -7.88
CA ILE A 224 10.12 -14.75 -7.70
C ILE A 224 9.74 -14.93 -6.23
N GLN A 225 9.20 -13.88 -5.62
CA GLN A 225 8.74 -13.93 -4.24
C GLN A 225 7.30 -14.40 -4.17
N ASP A 226 7.05 -15.38 -3.31
CA ASP A 226 5.69 -15.79 -2.95
C ASP A 226 5.16 -14.92 -1.81
N VAL A 227 4.76 -13.71 -2.19
CA VAL A 227 4.26 -12.70 -1.24
C VAL A 227 2.97 -13.17 -0.57
N ASP A 228 2.15 -13.96 -1.25
CA ASP A 228 0.89 -14.47 -0.70
C ASP A 228 1.15 -15.41 0.49
N SER A 229 2.08 -16.35 0.32
CA SER A 229 2.51 -17.25 1.40
C SER A 229 3.11 -16.49 2.58
N ILE A 230 3.93 -15.46 2.33
CA ILE A 230 4.51 -14.61 3.39
C ILE A 230 3.40 -13.91 4.18
N VAL A 231 2.41 -13.33 3.48
CA VAL A 231 1.28 -12.67 4.13
C VAL A 231 0.47 -13.64 4.99
N ILE A 232 0.19 -14.83 4.48
CA ILE A 232 -0.54 -15.88 5.23
C ILE A 232 0.25 -16.32 6.47
N GLU A 233 1.55 -16.54 6.33
CA GLU A 233 2.42 -16.93 7.45
C GLU A 233 2.39 -15.86 8.54
N GLU A 234 2.54 -14.58 8.18
CA GLU A 234 2.50 -13.48 9.15
C GLU A 234 1.12 -13.34 9.80
N LEU A 235 0.03 -13.47 9.05
CA LEU A 235 -1.32 -13.47 9.62
C LEU A 235 -1.52 -14.61 10.63
N SER A 236 -0.92 -15.78 10.41
CA SER A 236 -1.07 -16.94 11.30
C SER A 236 -0.37 -16.79 12.66
N LYS A 237 0.62 -15.89 12.76
CA LYS A 237 1.40 -15.63 13.98
C LYS A 237 0.73 -14.63 14.92
N LEU A 238 -0.23 -13.84 14.42
CA LEU A 238 -0.83 -12.73 15.13
C LEU A 238 -2.15 -13.14 15.78
N ASN A 239 -2.36 -12.75 17.03
CA ASN A 239 -3.70 -12.77 17.61
C ASN A 239 -4.52 -11.54 17.20
N ASP A 240 -5.82 -11.54 17.49
CA ASP A 240 -6.73 -10.45 17.09
C ASP A 240 -6.28 -9.07 17.54
N LYS A 241 -5.74 -8.92 18.75
CA LYS A 241 -5.30 -7.61 19.28
C LYS A 241 -4.02 -7.14 18.62
N GLU A 242 -3.07 -8.04 18.40
CA GLU A 242 -1.83 -7.75 17.67
C GLU A 242 -2.14 -7.33 16.23
N LEU A 243 -3.06 -8.05 15.59
CA LEU A 243 -3.53 -7.74 14.24
C LEU A 243 -4.19 -6.35 14.17
N GLN A 244 -5.03 -5.97 15.15
CA GLN A 244 -5.66 -4.63 15.16
C GLN A 244 -4.63 -3.50 15.28
N ILE A 245 -3.59 -3.67 16.09
CA ILE A 245 -2.50 -2.68 16.20
C ILE A 245 -1.75 -2.58 14.87
N LEU A 246 -1.43 -3.73 14.27
CA LEU A 246 -0.74 -3.79 12.99
C LEU A 246 -1.56 -3.13 11.87
N ILE A 247 -2.86 -3.43 11.79
CA ILE A 247 -3.81 -2.82 10.85
C ILE A 247 -3.75 -1.31 10.93
N TYR A 248 -3.83 -0.74 12.14
CA TYR A 248 -3.81 0.71 12.33
C TYR A 248 -2.51 1.35 11.85
N ILE A 249 -1.36 0.71 12.10
CA ILE A 249 -0.05 1.15 11.61
C ILE A 249 0.05 1.03 10.09
N ASN A 250 -0.41 -0.10 9.54
CA ASN A 250 -0.39 -0.38 8.10
C ASN A 250 -1.26 0.61 7.31
N GLN A 251 -2.45 0.93 7.82
CA GLN A 251 -3.31 1.97 7.24
C GLN A 251 -2.62 3.34 7.21
N ALA A 252 -1.87 3.70 8.25
CA ALA A 252 -1.11 4.94 8.29
C ALA A 252 0.02 4.97 7.26
N ILE A 253 0.72 3.85 7.09
CA ILE A 253 1.76 3.69 6.06
C ILE A 253 1.13 3.83 4.67
N MET A 254 -0.01 3.19 4.42
CA MET A 254 -0.73 3.33 3.15
C MET A 254 -1.19 4.77 2.89
N ASN A 255 -1.80 5.42 3.89
CA ASN A 255 -2.18 6.83 3.81
C ASN A 255 -0.98 7.71 3.48
N PHE A 256 0.17 7.43 4.08
CA PHE A 256 1.41 8.14 3.78
C PHE A 256 1.89 7.87 2.35
N ILE A 257 1.96 6.62 1.88
CA ILE A 257 2.41 6.27 0.53
C ILE A 257 1.50 6.91 -0.54
N ILE A 258 0.18 6.80 -0.40
CA ILE A 258 -0.79 7.34 -1.38
C ILE A 258 -0.68 8.86 -1.52
N LYS A 259 -0.28 9.58 -0.47
CA LYS A 259 -0.07 11.04 -0.54
C LYS A 259 1.26 11.46 -1.15
N ASN A 260 2.22 10.54 -1.26
CA ASN A 260 3.59 10.84 -1.67
C ASN A 260 3.92 10.21 -3.03
N ASP A 261 3.78 11.00 -4.11
CA ASP A 261 4.06 10.55 -5.48
C ASP A 261 5.50 10.06 -5.67
N SER A 262 6.47 10.67 -4.97
CA SER A 262 7.88 10.26 -5.03
C SER A 262 8.06 8.85 -4.45
N LEU A 263 7.41 8.55 -3.33
CA LEU A 263 7.46 7.23 -2.72
C LEU A 263 6.76 6.20 -3.60
N GLN A 264 5.58 6.50 -4.14
CA GLN A 264 4.91 5.62 -5.09
C GLN A 264 5.82 5.28 -6.27
N LYS A 265 6.48 6.28 -6.87
CA LYS A 265 7.43 6.07 -7.97
C LYS A 265 8.65 5.25 -7.55
N SER A 266 9.20 5.48 -6.35
CA SER A 266 10.32 4.69 -5.82
C SER A 266 9.93 3.23 -5.59
N PHE A 267 8.78 2.98 -4.95
CA PHE A 267 8.23 1.63 -4.77
C PHE A 267 8.05 0.93 -6.13
N LEU A 268 7.45 1.59 -7.12
CA LEU A 268 7.30 1.00 -8.46
C LEU A 268 8.67 0.68 -9.11
N LYS A 269 9.68 1.53 -8.91
CA LYS A 269 11.02 1.30 -9.48
C LYS A 269 11.77 0.15 -8.79
N GLU A 270 11.55 -0.05 -7.50
CA GLU A 270 12.24 -1.06 -6.70
C GLU A 270 11.61 -2.45 -6.85
N PHE A 271 10.28 -2.52 -6.98
CA PHE A 271 9.52 -3.77 -7.02
C PHE A 271 9.26 -4.34 -8.41
N GLY A 272 9.77 -3.75 -9.50
CA GLY A 272 9.58 -4.41 -10.79
C GLY A 272 10.36 -3.83 -11.95
N ASN A 273 10.23 -4.52 -13.08
CA ASN A 273 10.93 -4.17 -14.30
C ASN A 273 10.41 -2.85 -14.88
N GLU A 274 11.29 -1.86 -15.08
CA GLU A 274 10.93 -0.54 -15.63
C GLU A 274 10.19 -0.66 -16.97
N ALA A 275 10.60 -1.59 -17.85
CA ALA A 275 9.92 -1.82 -19.12
C ALA A 275 8.53 -2.42 -18.94
N LEU A 276 8.31 -3.26 -17.92
CA LEU A 276 6.99 -3.78 -17.59
C LEU A 276 6.10 -2.65 -17.06
N PHE A 277 6.59 -1.80 -16.16
CA PHE A 277 5.84 -0.64 -15.66
C PHE A 277 5.52 0.39 -16.76
N GLU A 278 6.40 0.54 -17.75
CA GLU A 278 6.10 1.34 -18.94
C GLU A 278 4.88 0.79 -19.70
N VAL A 279 4.69 -0.54 -19.75
CA VAL A 279 3.48 -1.15 -20.31
C VAL A 279 2.28 -0.97 -19.38
N ILE A 280 2.43 -1.36 -18.11
CA ILE A 280 1.36 -1.35 -17.10
C ILE A 280 0.76 0.06 -16.94
N LEU A 281 1.57 1.12 -17.03
CA LEU A 281 1.07 2.50 -16.92
C LEU A 281 0.89 3.14 -18.29
N ASN A 282 1.96 3.34 -19.07
CA ASN A 282 1.91 4.24 -20.22
C ASN A 282 1.16 3.67 -21.43
N LYS A 283 1.28 2.36 -21.70
CA LYS A 283 0.57 1.73 -22.82
C LYS A 283 -0.92 1.59 -22.53
N ARG A 284 -1.28 1.17 -21.32
CA ARG A 284 -2.67 1.09 -20.85
C ARG A 284 -3.35 2.47 -20.83
N ASN A 285 -2.64 3.52 -20.40
CA ASN A 285 -3.10 4.91 -20.54
C ASN A 285 -3.42 5.28 -21.99
N GLY A 286 -2.57 4.87 -22.93
CA GLY A 286 -2.79 5.11 -24.36
C GLY A 286 -4.05 4.43 -24.89
N LEU A 287 -4.24 3.15 -24.55
CA LEU A 287 -5.42 2.38 -24.93
C LEU A 287 -6.71 3.03 -24.42
N LEU A 288 -6.74 3.44 -23.15
CA LEU A 288 -7.90 4.10 -22.56
C LEU A 288 -8.23 5.40 -23.30
N VAL A 289 -7.22 6.22 -23.57
CA VAL A 289 -7.40 7.49 -24.31
C VAL A 289 -7.92 7.24 -25.72
N GLU A 290 -7.35 6.27 -26.43
CA GLU A 290 -7.78 5.90 -27.78
C GLU A 290 -9.26 5.49 -27.80
N ASN A 291 -9.69 4.68 -26.83
CA ASN A 291 -11.08 4.26 -26.71
C ASN A 291 -12.02 5.43 -26.34
N ILE A 292 -11.58 6.38 -25.51
CA ILE A 292 -12.36 7.59 -25.19
C ILE A 292 -12.62 8.42 -26.46
N GLU A 293 -11.59 8.63 -27.28
CA GLU A 293 -11.71 9.45 -28.50
C GLU A 293 -12.52 8.75 -29.60
N LYS A 294 -12.29 7.44 -29.81
CA LYS A 294 -13.04 6.63 -30.79
C LYS A 294 -14.46 6.31 -30.37
N SER A 295 -14.76 6.43 -29.07
CA SER A 295 -16.09 6.15 -28.54
C SER A 295 -17.15 7.03 -29.20
N LYS A 296 -18.27 6.43 -29.59
CA LYS A 296 -19.47 7.15 -30.03
C LYS A 296 -20.23 7.84 -28.89
N TYR A 297 -19.87 7.56 -27.64
CA TYR A 297 -20.55 8.10 -26.46
C TYR A 297 -19.90 9.41 -26.02
N ASP A 298 -20.73 10.39 -25.68
CA ASP A 298 -20.27 11.70 -25.21
C ASP A 298 -20.11 11.76 -23.69
N LYS A 299 -20.79 10.87 -22.95
CA LYS A 299 -20.72 10.76 -21.49
C LYS A 299 -20.06 9.43 -21.11
N ILE A 300 -18.87 9.50 -20.53
CA ILE A 300 -18.07 8.30 -20.17
C ILE A 300 -17.70 8.38 -18.69
N PHE A 301 -18.06 7.37 -17.92
CA PHE A 301 -17.61 7.16 -16.56
C PHE A 301 -16.45 6.16 -16.59
N ILE A 302 -15.35 6.46 -15.90
CA ILE A 302 -14.13 5.65 -15.91
C ILE A 302 -13.81 5.23 -14.49
N THR A 303 -13.55 3.93 -14.27
CA THR A 303 -12.91 3.42 -13.06
C THR A 303 -11.52 2.87 -13.40
N TYR A 304 -10.47 3.54 -12.93
CA TYR A 304 -9.08 3.16 -13.19
C TYR A 304 -8.18 3.54 -12.01
N GLY A 305 -7.05 2.85 -11.85
CA GLY A 305 -6.10 3.05 -10.77
C GLY A 305 -5.56 4.48 -10.69
N LEU A 306 -5.32 4.98 -9.47
CA LEU A 306 -4.83 6.35 -9.22
C LEU A 306 -3.66 6.77 -10.12
N LEU A 307 -2.68 5.88 -10.27
CA LEU A 307 -1.45 6.11 -11.01
C LEU A 307 -1.65 6.39 -12.51
N HIS A 308 -2.81 6.02 -13.06
CA HIS A 308 -3.12 6.22 -14.47
C HIS A 308 -3.57 7.64 -14.80
N PHE A 309 -4.16 8.36 -13.83
CA PHE A 309 -4.88 9.61 -14.09
C PHE A 309 -4.02 10.67 -14.78
N GLU A 310 -2.84 10.98 -14.24
CA GLU A 310 -1.98 12.04 -14.78
C GLU A 310 -1.56 11.74 -16.23
N GLY A 311 -1.15 10.49 -16.51
CA GLY A 311 -0.77 10.08 -17.85
C GLY A 311 -1.93 10.07 -18.85
N VAL A 312 -3.14 9.72 -18.40
CA VAL A 312 -4.36 9.81 -19.21
C VAL A 312 -4.70 11.27 -19.50
N LEU A 313 -4.68 12.13 -18.48
CA LEU A 313 -5.00 13.56 -18.63
C LEU A 313 -4.03 14.27 -19.58
N GLU A 314 -2.73 13.98 -19.48
CA GLU A 314 -1.70 14.53 -20.36
C GLU A 314 -1.97 14.14 -21.82
N LYS A 315 -2.25 12.87 -22.09
CA LYS A 315 -2.55 12.36 -23.43
C LYS A 315 -3.85 12.95 -23.98
N LEU A 316 -4.89 13.03 -23.16
CA LEU A 316 -6.15 13.68 -23.52
C LEU A 316 -5.93 15.14 -23.95
N LYS A 317 -5.18 15.92 -23.17
CA LYS A 317 -4.87 17.33 -23.48
C LYS A 317 -3.99 17.51 -24.72
N LYS A 318 -3.14 16.53 -25.04
CA LYS A 318 -2.34 16.52 -26.28
C LYS A 318 -3.22 16.37 -27.51
N ILE A 319 -4.30 15.59 -27.42
CA ILE A 319 -5.25 15.39 -28.53
C ILE A 319 -6.18 16.61 -28.64
N ASP A 320 -6.73 17.09 -27.53
CA ASP A 320 -7.60 18.26 -27.50
C ASP A 320 -7.24 19.19 -26.32
N LYS A 321 -6.66 20.34 -26.67
CA LYS A 321 -6.22 21.38 -25.70
C LYS A 321 -7.39 22.01 -24.93
N ASN A 322 -8.63 21.85 -25.39
CA ASN A 322 -9.82 22.37 -24.70
C ASN A 322 -10.24 21.48 -23.51
N ARG A 323 -9.67 20.28 -23.36
CA ARG A 323 -9.97 19.39 -22.24
C ARG A 323 -9.48 19.98 -20.92
N LYS A 324 -10.42 20.27 -20.01
CA LYS A 324 -10.14 20.82 -18.68
C LYS A 324 -10.84 20.01 -17.60
N ILE A 325 -10.20 19.92 -16.43
CA ILE A 325 -10.87 19.47 -15.21
C ILE A 325 -11.85 20.57 -14.81
N ILE A 326 -13.14 20.28 -14.84
CA ILE A 326 -14.21 21.22 -14.48
C ILE A 326 -14.74 20.98 -13.06
N LYS A 327 -14.49 19.79 -12.50
CA LYS A 327 -14.83 19.45 -11.11
C LYS A 327 -13.81 18.46 -10.56
N LYS A 328 -13.47 18.61 -9.28
CA LYS A 328 -12.65 17.68 -8.51
C LYS A 328 -13.31 17.43 -7.16
N GLU A 329 -13.53 16.16 -6.85
CA GLU A 329 -14.08 15.67 -5.59
C GLU A 329 -13.11 14.66 -4.98
N TYR A 330 -13.36 14.27 -3.73
CA TYR A 330 -12.47 13.38 -2.99
C TYR A 330 -13.25 12.26 -2.30
N LEU A 331 -12.75 11.05 -2.44
CA LEU A 331 -13.18 9.87 -1.67
C LEU A 331 -12.04 9.47 -0.73
N TYR A 332 -12.36 8.91 0.43
CA TYR A 332 -11.35 8.43 1.37
C TYR A 332 -11.28 6.90 1.28
N PRO A 333 -10.17 6.32 0.79
CA PRO A 333 -10.08 4.87 0.59
C PRO A 333 -9.80 4.10 1.89
N ILE A 334 -9.27 4.76 2.92
CA ILE A 334 -8.76 4.11 4.14
C ILE A 334 -9.43 4.65 5.42
N ARG A 335 -10.16 5.76 5.32
CA ARG A 335 -10.92 6.31 6.45
C ARG A 335 -12.33 5.73 6.45
N ASN A 336 -12.75 5.25 7.61
CA ASN A 336 -14.12 4.81 7.86
C ASN A 336 -15.10 5.97 7.91
#